data_AF-A0A285UZ44-F1
#
_entry.id   AF-A0A285UZ44-F1
#
_cell.length_a   1.000
_cell.length_b   1.000
_cell.length_c   1.000
_cell.angle_alpha   90.00
_cell.angle_beta   90.00
_cell.angle_gamma   90.00
#
_symmetry.space_group_name_H-M   'P 1'
#
loop_
_entity.id
_entity.type
_entity.pdbx_description
1 polymer ?
#
loop_
_entity_poly.entity_id
_entity_poly.type
_entity_poly.pdbx_seq_one_letter_code
_entity_poly.pdbx_strand_id
1 'polypeptide(L)'
;MAKQSSGALAEATGSAAACDPLGALCAALASPEETEAKVNARRTVSGMAQRPWQQLPAKLRSAVRADVRRLRDDKLSREDIIARGYSYAAAEQALRDIGQGGS
;
A
#
# COMPACT_ATOMS: atom_id res chain seq x y z
N MET A 1 18.59 -45.63 -10.81
CA MET A 1 17.72 -44.61 -11.45
C MET A 1 17.03 -43.81 -10.35
N ALA A 2 17.63 -42.70 -9.93
CA ALA A 2 17.07 -41.83 -8.88
C ALA A 2 16.55 -40.54 -9.52
N LYS A 3 15.27 -40.26 -9.27
CA LYS A 3 14.52 -39.08 -9.73
C LYS A 3 15.10 -37.81 -9.10
N GLN A 4 15.49 -36.83 -9.92
CA GLN A 4 15.75 -35.46 -9.45
C GLN A 4 14.44 -34.67 -9.49
N SER A 5 13.96 -34.33 -8.30
CA SER A 5 12.89 -33.36 -8.07
C SER A 5 13.51 -31.97 -8.03
N SER A 6 13.30 -31.16 -9.08
CA SER A 6 13.73 -29.75 -9.06
C SER A 6 12.72 -28.92 -8.28
N GLY A 7 13.15 -28.49 -7.10
CA GLY A 7 12.41 -27.60 -6.22
C GLY A 7 12.35 -26.16 -6.73
N ALA A 8 11.34 -25.46 -6.22
CA ALA A 8 11.10 -24.02 -6.36
C ALA A 8 12.23 -23.19 -5.72
N LEU A 9 12.55 -22.05 -6.35
CA LEU A 9 13.09 -20.81 -5.77
C LEU A 9 13.00 -19.77 -6.89
N ALA A 10 11.92 -18.98 -6.94
CA ALA A 10 11.93 -17.63 -6.39
C ALA A 10 13.01 -16.75 -7.07
N GLU A 11 12.79 -16.40 -8.33
CA GLU A 11 13.51 -15.28 -8.95
C GLU A 11 12.89 -13.96 -8.47
N ALA A 12 13.38 -13.50 -7.33
CA ALA A 12 13.22 -12.14 -6.85
C ALA A 12 14.59 -11.46 -6.82
N THR A 13 15.06 -10.97 -7.96
CA THR A 13 16.04 -9.87 -8.09
C THR A 13 15.94 -9.40 -9.54
N GLY A 14 15.47 -8.21 -9.88
CA GLY A 14 15.88 -6.92 -9.36
C GLY A 14 16.17 -6.06 -10.57
N SER A 15 15.20 -5.28 -11.03
CA SER A 15 15.43 -4.23 -12.01
C SER A 15 15.10 -2.91 -11.35
N ALA A 16 16.11 -2.33 -10.70
CA ALA A 16 16.17 -0.93 -10.32
C ALA A 16 16.28 -0.06 -11.58
N ALA A 17 15.27 -0.14 -12.46
CA ALA A 17 15.16 0.70 -13.63
C ALA A 17 14.70 2.09 -13.18
N ALA A 18 15.64 3.05 -13.15
CA ALA A 18 15.40 4.48 -13.02
C ALA A 18 14.28 4.83 -12.03
N CYS A 19 14.58 4.70 -10.73
CA CYS A 19 13.64 4.82 -9.61
C CYS A 19 12.69 6.01 -9.78
N ASP A 20 11.51 5.77 -10.34
CA ASP A 20 10.34 6.61 -10.12
C ASP A 20 9.95 6.36 -8.66
N PRO A 21 10.30 7.26 -7.71
CA PRO A 21 10.05 7.02 -6.29
C PRO A 21 8.54 6.91 -6.02
N LEU A 22 7.72 7.59 -6.83
CA LEU A 22 6.27 7.53 -6.74
C LEU A 22 5.74 6.21 -7.29
N GLY A 23 6.32 5.72 -8.40
CA GLY A 23 6.03 4.41 -8.99
C GLY A 23 6.33 3.28 -8.01
N ALA A 24 7.49 3.31 -7.35
CA ALA A 24 7.87 2.34 -6.32
C ALA A 24 6.91 2.36 -5.12
N LEU A 25 6.50 3.55 -4.65
CA LEU A 25 5.50 3.70 -3.59
C LEU A 25 4.15 3.09 -3.99
N CYS A 26 3.68 3.38 -5.20
CA CYS A 26 2.40 2.85 -5.70
C CYS A 26 2.45 1.32 -5.82
N ALA A 27 3.56 0.77 -6.34
CA ALA A 27 3.75 -0.67 -6.48
C ALA A 27 3.77 -1.38 -5.11
N ALA A 28 4.47 -0.80 -4.12
CA ALA A 28 4.51 -1.34 -2.76
C ALA A 28 3.11 -1.37 -2.10
N LEU A 29 2.31 -0.31 -2.28
CA LEU A 29 0.93 -0.27 -1.78
C LEU A 29 0.00 -1.26 -2.49
N ALA A 30 0.20 -1.47 -3.80
CA ALA A 30 -0.58 -2.40 -4.59
C ALA A 30 -0.20 -3.88 -4.35
N SER A 31 0.94 -4.16 -3.71
CA SER A 31 1.37 -5.52 -3.40
C SER A 31 0.31 -6.25 -2.55
N PRO A 32 -0.05 -7.50 -2.86
CA PRO A 32 -0.99 -8.27 -2.05
C PRO A 32 -0.39 -8.68 -0.70
N GLU A 33 0.94 -8.75 -0.61
CA GLU A 33 1.66 -9.19 0.57
C GLU A 33 1.85 -8.05 1.59
N GLU A 34 1.71 -8.36 2.87
CA GLU A 34 1.93 -7.41 3.95
C GLU A 34 3.43 -7.40 4.32
N THR A 35 4.22 -6.64 3.56
CA THR A 35 5.69 -6.54 3.71
C THR A 35 6.11 -5.26 4.41
N GLU A 36 7.35 -5.21 4.92
CA GLU A 36 7.93 -3.97 5.48
C GLU A 36 7.94 -2.83 4.47
N ALA A 37 8.18 -3.12 3.19
CA ALA A 37 8.14 -2.13 2.12
C ALA A 37 6.76 -1.48 2.00
N LYS A 38 5.69 -2.26 2.16
CA LYS A 38 4.31 -1.77 2.14
C LYS A 38 3.99 -0.89 3.35
N VAL A 39 4.40 -1.31 4.55
CA VAL A 39 4.25 -0.51 5.78
C VAL A 39 5.01 0.82 5.64
N ASN A 40 6.25 0.78 5.14
CA ASN A 40 7.04 1.98 4.88
C ASN A 40 6.36 2.89 3.84
N ALA A 41 5.81 2.33 2.76
CA ALA A 41 5.07 3.11 1.78
C ALA A 41 3.86 3.82 2.39
N ARG A 42 3.08 3.17 3.26
CA ARG A 42 1.97 3.80 4.00
C ARG A 42 2.44 4.97 4.87
N ARG A 43 3.54 4.79 5.59
CA ARG A 43 4.15 5.84 6.43
C ARG A 43 4.65 7.01 5.58
N THR A 44 5.29 6.73 4.44
CA THR A 44 5.74 7.77 3.50
C THR A 44 4.56 8.58 2.95
N VAL A 45 3.49 7.91 2.51
CA VAL A 45 2.26 8.60 2.08
C VAL A 45 1.70 9.45 3.21
N SER A 46 1.71 8.95 4.43
CA SER A 46 1.21 9.66 5.60
C SER A 46 2.00 10.94 5.89
N GLY A 47 3.32 10.90 5.70
CA GLY A 47 4.17 12.10 5.74
C GLY A 47 3.84 13.08 4.61
N MET A 48 3.59 12.58 3.39
CA MET A 48 3.18 13.42 2.26
C MET A 48 1.78 14.03 2.45
N ALA A 49 0.88 13.33 3.13
CA ALA A 49 -0.48 13.73 3.43
C ALA A 49 -0.58 14.79 4.55
N GLN A 50 0.54 15.31 5.06
CA GLN A 50 0.53 16.62 5.74
C GLN A 50 0.14 17.75 4.78
N ARG A 51 0.33 17.55 3.47
CA ARG A 51 -0.26 18.39 2.44
C ARG A 51 -1.73 18.00 2.25
N PRO A 52 -2.61 18.92 1.84
CA PRO A 52 -4.01 18.60 1.56
C PRO A 52 -4.10 17.38 0.66
N TRP A 53 -4.94 16.40 1.02
CA TRP A 53 -5.09 15.14 0.29
C TRP A 53 -5.21 15.31 -1.23
N GLN A 54 -5.93 16.34 -1.68
CA GLN A 54 -6.12 16.64 -3.10
C GLN A 54 -4.85 17.04 -3.85
N GLN A 55 -3.80 17.48 -3.14
CA GLN A 55 -2.48 17.77 -3.73
C GLN A 55 -1.63 16.52 -3.94
N LEU A 56 -2.04 15.37 -3.41
CA LEU A 56 -1.34 14.11 -3.67
C LEU A 56 -1.54 13.70 -5.14
N PRO A 57 -0.50 13.15 -5.79
CA PRO A 57 -0.59 12.64 -7.14
C PRO A 57 -1.76 11.67 -7.30
N ALA A 58 -2.53 11.80 -8.38
CA ALA A 58 -3.74 11.00 -8.60
C ALA A 58 -3.47 9.49 -8.55
N LYS A 59 -2.35 9.03 -9.13
CA LYS A 59 -1.91 7.62 -9.07
C LYS A 59 -1.70 7.14 -7.63
N LEU A 60 -1.11 7.98 -6.78
CA LEU A 60 -0.87 7.65 -5.38
C LEU A 60 -2.18 7.58 -4.60
N ARG A 61 -3.09 8.54 -4.79
CA ARG A 61 -4.44 8.48 -4.19
C ARG A 61 -5.19 7.23 -4.60
N SER A 62 -5.07 6.79 -5.85
CA SER A 62 -5.67 5.53 -6.32
C SER A 62 -5.03 4.31 -5.64
N ALA A 63 -3.71 4.26 -5.52
CA ALA A 63 -3.02 3.17 -4.82
C ALA A 63 -3.41 3.07 -3.34
N VAL A 64 -3.51 4.21 -2.65
CA VAL A 64 -3.96 4.25 -1.24
C VAL A 64 -5.40 3.78 -1.10
N ARG A 65 -6.32 4.25 -1.97
CA ARG A 65 -7.71 3.80 -1.96
C ARG A 65 -7.84 2.30 -2.20
N ALA A 66 -7.03 1.73 -3.10
CA ALA A 66 -7.01 0.30 -3.37
C ALA A 66 -6.51 -0.51 -2.16
N ASP A 67 -5.41 -0.10 -1.53
CA ASP A 67 -4.91 -0.76 -0.32
C ASP A 67 -5.88 -0.63 0.85
N VAL A 68 -6.44 0.57 1.10
CA VAL A 68 -7.45 0.79 2.15
C VAL A 68 -8.72 -0.04 1.90
N ARG A 69 -9.17 -0.15 0.65
CA ARG A 69 -10.29 -1.04 0.28
C ARG A 69 -9.95 -2.49 0.62
N ARG A 70 -8.78 -2.99 0.23
CA ARG A 70 -8.33 -4.35 0.57
C ARG A 70 -8.33 -4.58 2.09
N LEU A 71 -7.81 -3.63 2.86
CA LEU A 71 -7.82 -3.73 4.33
C LEU A 71 -9.26 -3.78 4.89
N ARG A 72 -10.19 -3.04 4.29
CA ARG A 72 -11.61 -3.13 4.65
C ARG A 72 -12.26 -4.44 4.25
N ASP A 73 -11.91 -4.98 3.10
CA ASP A 73 -12.36 -6.31 2.66
C ASP A 73 -11.86 -7.41 3.61
N ASP A 74 -10.66 -7.23 4.17
CA ASP A 74 -10.08 -8.04 5.26
C ASP A 74 -10.74 -7.76 6.65
N LYS A 75 -11.80 -6.95 6.69
CA LYS A 75 -12.58 -6.55 7.89
C LYS A 75 -11.80 -5.75 8.93
N LEU A 76 -10.72 -5.08 8.54
CA LEU A 76 -9.98 -4.21 9.47
C LEU A 76 -10.79 -2.96 9.83
N SER A 77 -10.70 -2.54 11.09
CA SER A 77 -11.23 -1.26 11.55
C SER A 77 -10.38 -0.10 11.04
N ARG A 78 -10.86 1.15 11.19
CA ARG A 78 -10.06 2.33 10.85
C ARG A 78 -8.81 2.39 11.71
N GLU A 79 -8.96 2.05 12.98
CA GLU A 79 -7.92 2.04 14.00
C GLU A 79 -6.83 1.02 13.61
N ASP A 80 -7.21 -0.15 13.10
CA ASP A 80 -6.26 -1.15 12.59
C ASP A 80 -5.52 -0.66 11.32
N ILE A 81 -6.22 0.04 10.43
CA ILE A 81 -5.63 0.64 9.22
C ILE A 81 -4.57 1.69 9.60
N ILE A 82 -4.83 2.48 10.64
CA ILE A 82 -3.88 3.44 11.20
C ILE A 82 -2.68 2.70 11.83
N ALA A 83 -2.95 1.66 12.62
CA ALA A 83 -1.89 0.84 13.23
C ALA A 83 -0.97 0.20 12.18
N ARG A 84 -1.47 -0.08 10.97
CA ARG A 84 -0.69 -0.58 9.83
C ARG A 84 0.17 0.46 9.11
N GLY A 85 0.18 1.71 9.59
CA GLY A 85 1.13 2.75 9.18
C GLY A 85 0.53 3.93 8.43
N TYR A 86 -0.79 3.99 8.26
CA TYR A 86 -1.45 5.20 7.77
C TYR A 86 -1.62 6.24 8.88
N SER A 87 -1.54 7.53 8.55
CA SER A 87 -2.02 8.59 9.43
C SER A 87 -3.55 8.59 9.48
N TYR A 88 -4.10 9.10 10.57
CA TYR A 88 -5.55 9.25 10.74
C TYR A 88 -6.19 9.99 9.56
N ALA A 89 -5.62 11.14 9.16
CA ALA A 89 -6.16 11.95 8.06
C ALA A 89 -6.15 11.22 6.71
N ALA A 90 -5.06 10.51 6.39
CA ALA A 90 -4.96 9.75 5.14
C ALA A 90 -5.92 8.56 5.13
N ALA A 91 -5.99 7.80 6.24
CA ALA A 91 -6.91 6.68 6.37
C ALA A 91 -8.37 7.14 6.30
N GLU A 92 -8.74 8.19 7.04
CA GLU A 92 -10.10 8.73 7.05
C GLU A 92 -10.51 9.24 5.67
N GLN A 93 -9.67 10.03 5.00
CA GLN A 93 -9.99 10.55 3.68
C GLN A 93 -10.07 9.44 2.63
N ALA A 94 -9.17 8.45 2.67
CA ALA A 94 -9.23 7.31 1.77
C ALA A 94 -10.50 6.47 2.00
N LEU A 95 -10.92 6.29 3.25
CA LEU A 95 -12.18 5.62 3.60
C LEU A 95 -13.38 6.40 3.07
N ARG A 96 -13.41 7.73 3.24
CA ARG A 96 -14.46 8.60 2.68
C ARG A 96 -14.52 8.48 1.15
N ASP A 97 -13.38 8.51 0.48
CA ASP A 97 -13.30 8.42 -0.98
C ASP A 97 -13.83 7.08 -1.54
N ILE A 98 -13.78 5.99 -0.76
CA ILE A 98 -14.35 4.69 -1.16
C ILE A 98 -15.79 4.47 -0.65
N GLY A 99 -16.43 5.50 -0.10
CA GLY A 99 -17.79 5.45 0.44
C GLY A 99 -17.91 4.74 1.79
N GLN A 100 -16.78 4.53 2.49
CA GLN A 100 -16.69 3.83 3.78
C GLN A 100 -16.25 4.76 4.92
N GLY A 101 -16.24 6.06 4.67
CA GLY A 101 -15.87 7.09 5.64
C GLY A 101 -17.11 7.70 6.26
N GLY A 102 -17.77 6.94 7.13
CA GLY A 102 -18.84 7.49 7.97
C GLY A 102 -19.89 6.48 8.38
N SER A 103 -19.86 6.11 9.65
CA SER A 103 -20.95 6.43 10.58
C SER A 103 -20.32 7.09 11.81
#